data_AF-A0A520HDH6-F1
#
_entry.id   AF-A0A520HDH6-F1
#
_cell.length_a   1.000
_cell.length_b   1.000
_cell.length_c   1.000
_cell.angle_alpha   90.00
_cell.angle_beta   90.00
_cell.angle_gamma   90.00
#
_symmetry.space_group_name_H-M   'P 1'
#
loop_
_entity.id
_entity.type
_entity.pdbx_description
1 polymer ?
#
loop_
_entity_poly.entity_id
_entity_poly.type
_entity_poly.pdbx_seq_one_letter_code
_entity_poly.pdbx_strand_id
1 'polypeptide(L)'
;DEQLRGALPTTEVGRERAGAPARSSARQSRANQAAVATPAPAPAPAPPQAPSTSDLVSKLLSALVGPIAEVGIVFVLLVFILLERESLGDRFIRLVGESRLGTTVQALNDTAQGVSRFFLAQATVNAAFGVVVAAGLWLIGIPHAALWGAIGGVLRFVPYVGVLGAAALIALFSAAVDPGWTLVFASLGLFLALELLVAHVIEPQVYGHSTGLAPLAVIVSALFWGALWGPVGLLLSTPLTLCLVVVGRHVAALEPLTILLTESPGLNAGQRFYQRALGGSTATIIQDARAFLRRDSFARYCDQTLLPGLALGLADFRSGRIDGQQLARIQTQVVRLAESFATTKLGWRARRRASIVLTDAHVGTRLREMREARLGRWQGKLDVPSGSIALCVSSGSDRDELLTELLVRALNDAAIDARSVSMGEPPDRSADDKAQLVGTVFVTYPPQDAFAAWVALTTEFRAALPHAVLATIRLPLDHALASQEEVAAQVDLVLHSYAEAETFMLEGGKAA
;
A
#
# COMPACT_ATOMS: atom_id res chain seq x y z
N ASP A 1 61.96 -19.53 -13.47
CA ASP A 1 62.04 -18.46 -14.47
C ASP A 1 61.56 -17.15 -13.81
N GLU A 2 62.30 -16.52 -12.89
CA GLU A 2 63.66 -15.94 -13.02
C GLU A 2 63.66 -14.82 -14.09
N GLN A 3 63.33 -13.58 -13.70
CA GLN A 3 64.23 -12.50 -13.26
C GLN A 3 65.00 -11.77 -14.38
N LEU A 4 64.83 -10.44 -14.36
CA LEU A 4 65.86 -9.38 -14.52
C LEU A 4 66.45 -9.00 -15.91
N ARG A 5 66.37 -7.68 -16.15
CA ARG A 5 67.44 -6.73 -16.55
C ARG A 5 67.89 -6.59 -18.01
N GLY A 6 67.87 -5.31 -18.41
CA GLY A 6 68.97 -4.62 -19.13
C GLY A 6 68.96 -4.78 -20.66
N ALA A 7 69.40 -3.83 -21.48
CA ALA A 7 70.04 -2.54 -21.29
C ALA A 7 70.00 -1.78 -22.63
N LEU A 8 70.04 -0.45 -22.59
CA LEU A 8 70.37 0.43 -23.73
C LEU A 8 71.80 0.12 -24.25
N PRO A 9 72.14 0.46 -25.52
CA PRO A 9 72.73 1.79 -25.75
C PRO A 9 72.39 2.46 -27.10
N THR A 10 72.53 3.77 -27.06
CA THR A 10 72.77 4.75 -28.12
C THR A 10 74.00 4.44 -28.98
N THR A 11 73.98 4.79 -30.27
CA THR A 11 75.05 5.59 -30.91
C THR A 11 74.64 6.11 -32.29
N GLU A 12 74.90 7.40 -32.48
CA GLU A 12 74.93 8.14 -33.73
C GLU A 12 76.05 7.66 -34.67
N VAL A 13 76.04 8.09 -35.94
CA VAL A 13 77.14 8.80 -36.65
C VAL A 13 77.11 8.56 -38.18
N GLY A 14 77.27 9.67 -38.93
CA GLY A 14 77.89 9.74 -40.26
C GLY A 14 76.92 9.84 -41.44
N ARG A 15 76.63 10.99 -42.09
CA ARG A 15 77.50 11.84 -42.96
C ARG A 15 78.39 10.97 -43.88
N GLU A 16 78.47 11.10 -45.21
CA GLU A 16 78.24 12.23 -46.12
C GLU A 16 78.32 11.74 -47.60
N ARG A 17 77.66 12.48 -48.50
CA ARG A 17 78.01 12.78 -49.92
C ARG A 17 78.17 11.63 -50.94
N ALA A 18 77.38 11.70 -52.02
CA ALA A 18 77.88 11.95 -53.39
C ALA A 18 76.75 12.02 -54.45
N GLY A 19 76.86 12.99 -55.36
CA GLY A 19 76.75 12.73 -56.80
C GLY A 19 75.36 12.62 -57.46
N ALA A 20 74.92 13.73 -58.05
CA ALA A 20 73.83 13.92 -59.02
C ALA A 20 74.02 13.16 -60.37
N PRO A 21 73.20 13.39 -61.43
CA PRO A 21 71.73 13.37 -61.57
C PRO A 21 71.24 12.63 -62.86
N ALA A 22 69.94 12.31 -62.96
CA ALA A 22 69.16 12.34 -64.23
C ALA A 22 67.66 12.19 -63.90
N ARG A 23 66.90 13.27 -63.70
CA ARG A 23 66.21 14.09 -64.73
C ARG A 23 65.41 13.23 -65.73
N SER A 24 64.10 13.07 -65.47
CA SER A 24 62.98 13.30 -66.41
C SER A 24 61.78 12.38 -66.14
N SER A 25 60.97 12.70 -65.12
CA SER A 25 59.57 12.19 -65.05
C SER A 25 58.70 12.82 -63.95
N ALA A 26 59.28 13.46 -62.92
CA ALA A 26 58.50 13.96 -61.77
C ALA A 26 58.14 15.46 -61.80
N ARG A 27 58.23 16.14 -62.97
CA ARG A 27 57.98 17.60 -63.07
C ARG A 27 56.54 17.99 -63.41
N GLN A 28 55.67 17.03 -63.73
CA GLN A 28 54.26 17.30 -64.05
C GLN A 28 53.29 17.07 -62.88
N SER A 29 53.69 16.33 -61.84
CA SER A 29 52.86 16.04 -60.67
C SER A 29 53.11 16.94 -59.46
N ARG A 30 54.09 17.88 -59.53
CA ARG A 30 54.42 18.83 -58.45
C ARG A 30 54.05 20.30 -58.73
N ALA A 31 53.57 20.62 -59.93
CA ALA A 31 53.13 21.98 -60.27
C ALA A 31 51.72 22.32 -59.71
N ASN A 32 51.01 21.36 -59.11
CA ASN A 32 49.66 21.57 -58.57
C ASN A 32 49.58 21.56 -57.03
N GLN A 33 50.70 21.53 -56.30
CA GLN A 33 50.68 21.41 -54.83
C GLN A 33 51.53 22.45 -54.08
N ALA A 34 51.97 23.52 -54.73
CA ALA A 34 52.67 24.61 -54.03
C ALA A 34 52.33 25.98 -54.64
N ALA A 35 51.05 26.36 -54.55
CA ALA A 35 50.65 27.76 -54.52
C ALA A 35 50.12 28.05 -53.11
N VAL A 36 50.97 28.72 -52.33
CA VAL A 36 50.65 29.31 -51.05
C VAL A 36 49.55 30.36 -51.28
N ALA A 37 48.35 30.10 -50.79
CA ALA A 37 47.34 31.12 -50.58
C ALA A 37 47.30 31.44 -49.08
N THR A 38 47.69 32.66 -48.75
CA THR A 38 47.39 33.34 -47.48
C THR A 38 45.94 33.05 -47.07
N PRO A 39 45.65 32.69 -45.81
CA PRO A 39 44.27 32.47 -45.41
C PRO A 39 43.54 33.82 -45.51
N ALA A 40 42.59 33.92 -46.44
CA ALA A 40 41.61 34.98 -46.44
C ALA A 40 40.86 34.95 -45.09
N PRO A 41 40.50 36.10 -44.50
CA PRO A 41 39.72 36.11 -43.28
C PRO A 41 38.42 35.34 -43.53
N ALA A 42 38.13 34.37 -42.68
CA ALA A 42 36.87 33.64 -42.70
C ALA A 42 35.71 34.66 -42.71
N PRO A 43 34.65 34.45 -43.51
CA PRO A 43 33.47 35.30 -43.40
C PRO A 43 32.98 35.25 -41.96
N ALA A 44 32.79 36.44 -41.35
CA ALA A 44 32.25 36.55 -40.01
C ALA A 44 30.96 35.71 -39.93
N PRO A 45 30.72 34.96 -38.83
CA PRO A 45 29.45 34.27 -38.66
C PRO A 45 28.34 35.30 -38.81
N ALA A 46 27.41 35.06 -39.75
CA ALA A 46 26.24 35.90 -39.90
C ALA A 46 25.55 36.01 -38.53
N PRO A 47 25.08 37.21 -38.12
CA PRO A 47 24.35 37.34 -36.86
C PRO A 47 23.18 36.34 -36.88
N PRO A 48 22.87 35.67 -35.76
CA PRO A 48 21.77 34.73 -35.70
C PRO A 48 20.52 35.44 -36.22
N GLN A 49 20.01 34.97 -37.37
CA GLN A 49 18.77 35.50 -37.92
C GLN A 49 17.70 35.25 -36.87
N ALA A 50 17.07 36.33 -36.38
CA ALA A 50 15.92 36.21 -35.50
C ALA A 50 14.90 35.27 -36.18
N PRO A 51 14.29 34.32 -35.45
CA PRO A 51 13.40 33.35 -36.06
C PRO A 51 12.32 34.10 -36.84
N SER A 52 12.29 33.87 -38.15
CA SER A 52 11.29 34.46 -39.03
C SER A 52 9.90 34.07 -38.50
N THR A 53 8.93 34.98 -38.51
CA THR A 53 7.56 34.70 -38.06
C THR A 53 6.96 33.49 -38.78
N SER A 54 7.38 33.25 -40.03
CA SER A 54 7.05 32.07 -40.83
C SER A 54 7.58 30.75 -40.25
N ASP A 55 8.76 30.76 -39.62
CA ASP A 55 9.37 29.56 -39.01
C ASP A 55 8.70 29.21 -37.67
N LEU A 56 8.24 30.22 -36.95
CA LEU A 56 7.46 30.05 -35.73
C LEU A 56 6.05 29.54 -36.06
N VAL A 57 5.42 30.08 -37.10
CA VAL A 57 4.12 29.61 -37.60
C VAL A 57 4.20 28.20 -38.18
N SER A 58 5.25 27.85 -38.93
CA SER A 58 5.41 26.50 -39.50
C SER A 58 5.72 25.44 -38.43
N LYS A 59 6.41 25.81 -37.35
CA LYS A 59 6.59 24.95 -36.17
C LYS A 59 5.30 24.74 -35.39
N LEU A 60 4.49 25.79 -35.22
CA LEU A 60 3.17 25.67 -34.58
C LEU A 60 2.21 24.82 -35.43
N LEU A 61 2.23 25.01 -36.75
CA LEU A 61 1.37 24.27 -37.67
C LEU A 61 1.78 22.78 -37.75
N SER A 62 3.08 22.48 -37.81
CA SER A 62 3.55 21.09 -37.80
C SER A 62 3.31 20.40 -36.45
N ALA A 63 3.35 21.12 -35.33
CA ALA A 63 2.96 20.61 -34.02
C ALA A 63 1.45 20.28 -33.92
N LEU A 64 0.60 20.95 -34.70
CA LEU A 64 -0.85 20.69 -34.76
C LEU A 64 -1.23 19.55 -35.71
N VAL A 65 -0.44 19.27 -36.74
CA VAL A 65 -0.75 18.24 -37.75
C VAL A 65 -0.56 16.81 -37.23
N GLY A 66 0.42 16.57 -36.34
CA GLY A 66 0.66 15.25 -35.75
C GLY A 66 -0.57 14.66 -35.02
N PRO A 67 -1.18 15.38 -34.06
CA PRO A 67 -2.36 14.92 -33.33
C PRO A 67 -3.60 14.66 -34.22
N ILE A 68 -3.74 15.34 -35.36
CA ILE A 68 -4.92 15.21 -36.23
C ILE A 68 -4.99 13.83 -36.90
N ALA A 69 -3.85 13.28 -37.33
CA ALA A 69 -3.81 11.95 -37.94
C ALA A 69 -4.18 10.84 -36.94
N GLU A 70 -3.72 10.99 -35.69
CA GLU A 70 -4.02 10.06 -34.59
C GLU A 70 -5.51 10.09 -34.22
N VAL A 71 -6.10 11.29 -34.14
CA VAL A 71 -7.55 11.47 -33.94
C VAL A 71 -8.36 10.78 -35.05
N GLY A 72 -7.91 10.86 -36.30
CA GLY A 72 -8.58 10.20 -37.43
C GLY A 72 -8.63 8.68 -37.29
N ILE A 73 -7.50 8.06 -36.92
CA ILE A 73 -7.42 6.60 -36.71
C ILE A 73 -8.28 6.18 -35.51
N VAL A 74 -8.22 6.90 -34.40
CA VAL A 74 -9.04 6.63 -33.21
C VAL A 74 -10.53 6.79 -33.51
N PHE A 75 -10.91 7.78 -34.31
CA PHE A 75 -12.30 7.98 -34.72
C PHE A 75 -12.81 6.80 -35.55
N VAL A 76 -12.01 6.31 -36.50
CA VAL A 76 -12.35 5.10 -37.27
C VAL A 76 -12.50 3.90 -36.33
N LEU A 77 -11.53 3.67 -35.43
CA LEU A 77 -11.60 2.60 -34.44
C LEU A 77 -12.86 2.70 -33.56
N LEU A 78 -13.20 3.91 -33.09
CA LEU A 78 -14.38 4.16 -32.26
C LEU A 78 -15.67 3.82 -33.03
N VAL A 79 -15.76 4.21 -34.31
CA VAL A 79 -16.89 3.86 -35.18
C VAL A 79 -17.01 2.35 -35.35
N PHE A 80 -15.89 1.64 -35.57
CA PHE A 80 -15.88 0.17 -35.64
C PHE A 80 -16.32 -0.47 -34.32
N ILE A 81 -15.84 0.01 -33.17
CA ILE A 81 -16.24 -0.48 -31.85
C ILE A 81 -17.73 -0.26 -31.60
N LEU A 82 -18.27 0.91 -31.98
CA LEU A 82 -19.70 1.23 -31.85
C LEU A 82 -20.58 0.38 -32.77
N LEU A 83 -20.12 0.08 -33.98
CA LEU A 83 -20.80 -0.82 -34.92
C LEU A 83 -20.80 -2.27 -34.42
N GLU A 84 -19.71 -2.74 -33.81
CA GLU A 84 -19.59 -4.09 -33.24
C GLU A 84 -20.07 -4.20 -31.77
N ARG A 85 -20.77 -3.19 -31.23
CA ARG A 85 -21.14 -3.15 -29.80
C ARG A 85 -21.86 -4.41 -29.32
N GLU A 86 -22.71 -5.01 -30.16
CA GLU A 86 -23.51 -6.18 -29.82
C GLU A 86 -22.63 -7.45 -29.76
N SER A 87 -21.68 -7.60 -30.69
CA SER A 87 -20.79 -8.76 -30.71
C SER A 87 -19.73 -8.73 -29.61
N LEU A 88 -19.27 -7.52 -29.24
CA LEU A 88 -18.38 -7.32 -28.10
C LEU A 88 -19.12 -7.50 -26.77
N GLY A 89 -20.39 -7.06 -26.70
CA GLY A 89 -21.27 -7.26 -25.56
C GLY A 89 -21.46 -8.74 -25.24
N ASP A 90 -21.82 -9.55 -26.24
CA ASP A 90 -22.02 -10.99 -26.07
C ASP A 90 -20.74 -11.74 -25.62
N ARG A 91 -19.59 -11.32 -26.15
CA ARG A 91 -18.27 -11.86 -25.72
C ARG A 91 -17.92 -11.46 -24.29
N PHE A 92 -18.23 -10.22 -23.91
CA PHE A 92 -18.03 -9.73 -22.55
C PHE A 92 -18.93 -10.46 -21.54
N ILE A 93 -20.19 -10.71 -21.90
CA ILE A 93 -21.15 -11.49 -21.10
C ILE A 93 -20.63 -12.90 -20.81
N ARG A 94 -20.05 -13.57 -21.82
CA ARG A 94 -19.40 -14.88 -21.64
C ARG A 94 -18.18 -14.86 -20.70
N LEU A 95 -17.47 -13.74 -20.59
CA LEU A 95 -16.31 -13.60 -19.70
C LEU A 95 -16.69 -13.30 -18.24
N VAL A 96 -17.76 -12.52 -18.02
CA VAL A 96 -18.17 -12.06 -16.68
C VAL A 96 -19.04 -13.08 -15.93
N GLY A 97 -19.68 -14.01 -16.66
CA GLY A 97 -20.57 -15.01 -16.08
C GLY A 97 -21.97 -14.45 -15.78
N GLU A 98 -23.01 -15.27 -16.00
CA GLU A 98 -24.42 -14.82 -16.00
C GLU A 98 -24.91 -14.22 -14.65
N SER A 99 -24.27 -14.55 -13.53
CA SER A 99 -24.80 -14.21 -12.19
C SER A 99 -24.52 -12.79 -11.69
N ARG A 100 -23.72 -11.97 -12.39
CA ARG A 100 -23.34 -10.61 -11.94
C ARG A 100 -23.60 -9.49 -12.96
N LEU A 101 -24.34 -9.78 -14.02
CA LEU A 101 -24.58 -8.86 -15.14
C LEU A 101 -25.35 -7.60 -14.71
N GLY A 102 -26.42 -7.75 -13.92
CA GLY A 102 -27.27 -6.63 -13.50
C GLY A 102 -26.48 -5.56 -12.72
N THR A 103 -25.68 -5.98 -11.75
CA THR A 103 -24.85 -5.08 -10.93
C THR A 103 -23.75 -4.41 -11.75
N THR A 104 -23.12 -5.14 -12.68
CA THR A 104 -22.05 -4.61 -13.53
C THR A 104 -22.56 -3.55 -14.50
N VAL A 105 -23.71 -3.80 -15.15
CA VAL A 105 -24.33 -2.86 -16.08
C VAL A 105 -24.81 -1.60 -15.37
N GLN A 106 -25.37 -1.74 -14.17
CA GLN A 106 -25.80 -0.60 -13.36
C GLN A 106 -24.60 0.25 -12.92
N ALA A 107 -23.52 -0.38 -12.43
CA ALA A 107 -22.29 0.32 -12.06
C ALA A 107 -21.62 1.03 -13.26
N LEU A 108 -21.67 0.44 -14.45
CA LEU A 108 -21.20 1.07 -15.69
C LEU A 108 -22.01 2.32 -16.05
N ASN A 109 -23.33 2.25 -15.93
CA ASN A 109 -24.21 3.37 -16.25
C ASN A 109 -24.03 4.52 -15.25
N ASP A 110 -23.89 4.20 -13.96
CA ASP A 110 -23.59 5.18 -12.90
C ASP A 110 -22.24 5.85 -13.14
N THR A 111 -21.22 5.09 -13.58
CA THR A 111 -19.92 5.66 -13.91
C THR A 111 -19.97 6.54 -15.17
N ALA A 112 -20.71 6.12 -16.20
CA ALA A 112 -20.91 6.91 -17.42
C ALA A 112 -21.60 8.26 -17.16
N GLN A 113 -22.59 8.28 -16.25
CA GLN A 113 -23.19 9.53 -15.78
C GLN A 113 -22.19 10.42 -15.03
N GLY A 114 -21.30 9.81 -14.23
CA GLY A 114 -20.18 10.50 -13.59
C GLY A 114 -19.24 11.18 -14.58
N VAL A 115 -18.91 10.51 -15.70
CA VAL A 115 -18.09 11.09 -16.78
C VAL A 115 -18.78 12.29 -17.42
N SER A 116 -20.08 12.19 -17.71
CA SER A 116 -20.86 13.31 -18.28
C SER A 116 -20.86 14.53 -17.36
N ARG A 117 -21.08 14.32 -16.05
CA ARG A 117 -21.05 15.39 -15.04
C ARG A 117 -19.68 16.05 -14.93
N PHE A 118 -18.59 15.28 -15.03
CA PHE A 118 -17.23 15.82 -15.05
C PHE A 118 -16.99 16.74 -16.25
N PHE A 119 -17.37 16.31 -17.46
CA PHE A 119 -17.22 17.15 -18.66
C PHE A 119 -18.06 18.42 -18.61
N LEU A 120 -19.27 18.33 -18.07
CA LEU A 120 -20.13 19.50 -17.89
C LEU A 120 -19.54 20.49 -16.88
N ALA A 121 -18.98 19.99 -15.77
CA ALA A 121 -18.26 20.81 -14.80
C ALA A 121 -17.03 21.48 -15.44
N GLN A 122 -16.19 20.71 -16.14
CA GLN A 122 -15.01 21.20 -16.86
C GLN A 122 -15.36 22.27 -17.88
N ALA A 123 -16.40 22.05 -18.69
CA ALA A 123 -16.87 23.02 -19.67
C ALA A 123 -17.36 24.31 -19.01
N THR A 124 -18.10 24.19 -17.91
CA THR A 124 -18.62 25.36 -17.17
C THR A 124 -17.49 26.18 -16.57
N VAL A 125 -16.52 25.53 -15.92
CA VAL A 125 -15.34 26.20 -15.34
C VAL A 125 -14.51 26.88 -16.42
N ASN A 126 -14.25 26.19 -17.54
CA ASN A 126 -13.45 26.74 -18.64
C ASN A 126 -14.17 27.89 -19.36
N ALA A 127 -15.49 27.83 -19.52
CA ALA A 127 -16.28 28.92 -20.07
C ALA A 127 -16.25 30.15 -19.15
N ALA A 128 -16.46 29.96 -17.85
CA ALA A 128 -16.38 31.04 -16.86
C ALA A 128 -14.99 31.68 -16.85
N PHE A 129 -13.93 30.86 -16.88
CA PHE A 129 -12.55 31.33 -16.99
C PHE A 129 -12.35 32.19 -18.25
N GLY A 130 -12.77 31.70 -19.43
CA GLY A 130 -12.65 32.44 -20.68
C GLY A 130 -13.38 33.79 -20.66
N VAL A 131 -14.56 33.86 -20.04
CA VAL A 131 -15.31 35.12 -19.86
C VAL A 131 -14.55 36.09 -18.96
N VAL A 132 -13.98 35.63 -17.85
CA VAL A 132 -13.20 36.49 -16.94
C VAL A 132 -11.91 36.97 -17.59
N VAL A 133 -11.22 36.10 -18.35
CA VAL A 133 -10.05 36.49 -19.15
C VAL A 133 -10.43 37.53 -20.19
N ALA A 134 -11.52 37.34 -20.94
CA ALA A 134 -11.98 38.32 -21.92
C ALA A 134 -12.28 39.68 -21.26
N ALA A 135 -12.95 39.69 -20.11
CA ALA A 135 -13.24 40.91 -19.37
C ALA A 135 -11.97 41.61 -18.89
N GLY A 136 -11.00 40.85 -18.35
CA GLY A 136 -9.74 41.41 -17.89
C GLY A 136 -8.85 41.94 -19.02
N LEU A 137 -8.76 41.23 -20.16
CA LEU A 137 -8.01 41.71 -21.34
C LEU A 137 -8.67 42.96 -21.95
N TRP A 138 -10.00 43.04 -21.91
CA TRP A 138 -10.73 44.23 -22.35
C TRP A 138 -10.42 45.43 -21.45
N LEU A 139 -10.35 45.26 -20.13
CA LEU A 139 -9.96 46.31 -19.17
C LEU A 139 -8.50 46.77 -19.37
N ILE A 140 -7.60 45.86 -19.76
CA ILE A 140 -6.20 46.17 -20.07
C ILE A 140 -6.07 46.91 -21.42
N GLY A 141 -7.11 46.89 -22.26
CA GLY A 141 -7.14 47.58 -23.56
C GLY A 141 -6.65 46.72 -24.73
N ILE A 142 -6.58 45.39 -24.57
CA ILE A 142 -6.15 44.50 -25.64
C ILE A 142 -7.29 44.31 -26.66
N PRO A 143 -7.05 44.56 -27.96
CA PRO A 143 -8.08 44.41 -28.98
C PRO A 143 -8.49 42.93 -29.15
N HIS A 144 -9.74 42.70 -29.55
CA HIS A 144 -10.30 41.35 -29.72
C HIS A 144 -10.26 40.49 -28.44
N ALA A 145 -10.39 41.10 -27.25
CA ALA A 145 -10.35 40.41 -25.96
C ALA A 145 -11.30 39.20 -25.86
N ALA A 146 -12.49 39.28 -26.47
CA ALA A 146 -13.45 38.16 -26.52
C ALA A 146 -12.89 36.94 -27.28
N LEU A 147 -12.16 37.15 -28.38
CA LEU A 147 -11.51 36.08 -29.14
C LEU A 147 -10.46 35.39 -28.28
N TRP A 148 -9.63 36.16 -27.59
CA TRP A 148 -8.56 35.63 -26.75
C TRP A 148 -9.08 34.89 -25.51
N GLY A 149 -10.15 35.38 -24.88
CA GLY A 149 -10.82 34.66 -23.80
C GLY A 149 -11.47 33.36 -24.26
N ALA A 150 -12.09 33.35 -25.46
CA ALA A 150 -12.65 32.13 -26.04
C ALA A 150 -11.56 31.11 -26.39
N ILE A 151 -10.47 31.53 -27.04
CA ILE A 151 -9.31 30.67 -27.32
C ILE A 151 -8.74 30.12 -26.01
N GLY A 152 -8.58 30.97 -24.98
CA GLY A 152 -8.11 30.55 -23.66
C GLY A 152 -9.00 29.49 -23.01
N GLY A 153 -10.32 29.70 -23.02
CA GLY A 153 -11.29 28.74 -22.49
C GLY A 153 -11.28 27.40 -23.24
N VAL A 154 -11.16 27.43 -24.58
CA VAL A 154 -11.08 26.21 -25.40
C VAL A 154 -9.76 25.48 -25.18
N LEU A 155 -8.63 26.19 -25.22
CA LEU A 155 -7.31 25.57 -25.03
C LEU A 155 -7.20 24.93 -23.65
N ARG A 156 -7.86 25.49 -22.62
CA ARG A 156 -7.88 24.95 -21.26
C ARG A 156 -8.57 23.58 -21.11
N PHE A 157 -9.20 23.04 -22.16
CA PHE A 157 -9.55 21.62 -22.20
C PHE A 157 -8.33 20.70 -22.24
N VAL A 158 -7.19 21.19 -22.73
CA VAL A 158 -5.93 20.45 -22.81
C VAL A 158 -5.07 20.77 -21.56
N PRO A 159 -4.86 19.80 -20.66
CA PRO A 159 -4.05 20.03 -19.46
C PRO A 159 -2.60 20.40 -19.83
N TYR A 160 -2.00 21.31 -19.06
CA TYR A 160 -0.64 21.86 -19.22
C TYR A 160 -0.39 22.62 -20.54
N VAL A 161 -0.55 21.97 -21.69
CA VAL A 161 -0.27 22.56 -23.00
C VAL A 161 -1.26 23.65 -23.35
N GLY A 162 -2.54 23.48 -22.97
CA GLY A 162 -3.57 24.47 -23.22
C GLY A 162 -3.35 25.79 -22.51
N VAL A 163 -3.01 25.71 -21.23
CA VAL A 163 -2.74 26.89 -20.39
C VAL A 163 -1.49 27.62 -20.89
N LEU A 164 -0.39 26.89 -21.15
CA LEU A 164 0.84 27.48 -21.68
C LEU A 164 0.65 28.05 -23.09
N GLY A 165 -0.09 27.35 -23.96
CA GLY A 165 -0.39 27.79 -25.31
C GLY A 165 -1.24 29.06 -25.33
N ALA A 166 -2.29 29.12 -24.50
CA ALA A 166 -3.15 30.29 -24.39
C ALA A 166 -2.36 31.50 -23.87
N ALA A 167 -1.57 31.32 -22.81
CA ALA A 167 -0.70 32.37 -22.28
C ALA A 167 0.31 32.86 -23.33
N ALA A 168 0.96 31.95 -24.06
CA ALA A 168 1.94 32.28 -25.09
C ALA A 168 1.30 33.04 -26.26
N LEU A 169 0.12 32.62 -26.73
CA LEU A 169 -0.60 33.29 -27.80
C LEU A 169 -1.05 34.71 -27.40
N ILE A 170 -1.58 34.87 -26.18
CA ILE A 170 -1.99 36.18 -25.65
C ILE A 170 -0.76 37.09 -25.49
N ALA A 171 0.36 36.57 -24.98
CA ALA A 171 1.58 37.33 -24.81
C ALA A 171 2.18 37.76 -26.17
N LEU A 172 2.21 36.85 -27.15
CA LEU A 172 2.70 37.13 -28.50
C LEU A 172 1.85 38.19 -29.19
N PHE A 173 0.52 38.09 -29.06
CA PHE A 173 -0.38 39.11 -29.59
C PHE A 173 -0.19 40.45 -28.90
N SER A 174 -0.06 40.47 -27.57
CA SER A 174 0.15 41.70 -26.81
C SER A 174 1.47 42.39 -27.19
N ALA A 175 2.52 41.62 -27.48
CA ALA A 175 3.80 42.14 -27.96
C ALA A 175 3.74 42.67 -29.41
N ALA A 176 2.79 42.17 -30.21
CA ALA A 176 2.58 42.63 -31.59
C ALA A 176 1.74 43.91 -31.67
N VAL A 177 0.87 44.15 -30.69
CA VAL A 177 -0.03 45.31 -30.65
C VAL A 177 0.68 46.58 -30.16
N ASP A 178 1.57 46.46 -29.18
CA ASP A 178 2.29 47.60 -28.60
C ASP A 178 3.81 47.31 -28.54
N PRO A 179 4.69 48.24 -28.96
CA PRO A 179 6.13 48.09 -28.80
C PRO A 179 6.60 48.03 -27.34
N GLY A 180 5.74 48.40 -26.39
CA GLY A 180 6.01 48.35 -24.96
C GLY A 180 5.80 46.96 -24.34
N TRP A 181 6.59 46.63 -23.32
CA TRP A 181 6.45 45.37 -22.56
C TRP A 181 5.28 45.38 -21.56
N THR A 182 4.67 46.54 -21.32
CA THR A 182 3.64 46.73 -20.28
C THR A 182 2.40 45.88 -20.54
N LEU A 183 1.86 45.86 -21.77
CA LEU A 183 0.68 45.06 -22.09
C LEU A 183 0.96 43.56 -21.96
N VAL A 184 2.15 43.11 -22.36
CA VAL A 184 2.59 41.72 -22.25
C VAL A 184 2.62 41.26 -20.80
N PHE A 185 3.26 42.04 -19.92
CA PHE A 185 3.32 41.71 -18.49
C PHE A 185 1.96 41.82 -17.80
N ALA A 186 1.13 42.81 -18.18
CA ALA A 186 -0.22 42.94 -17.64
C ALA A 186 -1.11 41.75 -18.03
N SER A 187 -1.08 41.33 -19.30
CA SER A 187 -1.86 40.18 -19.78
C SER A 187 -1.40 38.87 -19.16
N LEU A 188 -0.08 38.66 -19.07
CA LEU A 188 0.49 37.47 -18.42
C LEU A 188 0.19 37.45 -16.93
N GLY A 189 0.29 38.60 -16.25
CA GLY A 189 -0.03 38.74 -14.83
C GLY A 189 -1.49 38.43 -14.54
N LEU A 190 -2.41 38.96 -15.34
CA LEU A 190 -3.84 38.65 -15.27
C LEU A 190 -4.10 37.15 -15.44
N PHE A 191 -3.55 36.56 -16.51
CA PHE A 191 -3.75 35.15 -16.82
C PHE A 191 -3.19 34.25 -15.72
N LEU A 192 -1.96 34.53 -15.24
CA LEU A 192 -1.31 33.78 -14.17
C LEU A 192 -2.08 33.88 -12.84
N ALA A 193 -2.53 35.09 -12.47
CA ALA A 193 -3.30 35.29 -11.25
C ALA A 193 -4.62 34.53 -11.28
N LEU A 194 -5.31 34.55 -12.42
CA LEU A 194 -6.56 33.83 -12.60
C LEU A 194 -6.33 32.32 -12.60
N GLU A 195 -5.29 31.84 -13.28
CA GLU A 195 -4.92 30.43 -13.30
C GLU A 195 -4.61 29.89 -11.90
N LEU A 196 -3.82 30.64 -11.11
CA LEU A 196 -3.53 30.29 -9.70
C LEU A 196 -4.81 30.22 -8.87
N LEU A 197 -5.72 31.19 -9.03
CA LEU A 197 -6.99 31.21 -8.31
C LEU A 197 -7.87 30.02 -8.70
N VAL A 198 -7.96 29.70 -9.99
CA VAL A 198 -8.78 28.59 -10.46
C VAL A 198 -8.19 27.26 -10.01
N ALA A 199 -6.90 27.03 -10.25
CA ALA A 199 -6.22 25.78 -9.91
C ALA A 199 -6.18 25.48 -8.41
N HIS A 200 -6.05 26.51 -7.55
CA HIS A 200 -5.93 26.30 -6.11
C HIS A 200 -7.22 26.48 -5.31
N VAL A 201 -8.23 27.17 -5.84
CA VAL A 201 -9.47 27.47 -5.11
C VAL A 201 -10.69 26.84 -5.79
N ILE A 202 -10.89 27.10 -7.07
CA ILE A 202 -12.11 26.69 -7.78
C ILE A 202 -12.07 25.19 -8.09
N GLU A 203 -10.98 24.68 -8.66
CA GLU A 203 -10.87 23.27 -9.03
C GLU A 203 -11.04 22.31 -7.84
N PRO A 204 -10.41 22.54 -6.67
CA PRO A 204 -10.64 21.66 -5.52
C PRO A 204 -12.08 21.70 -5.00
N GLN A 205 -12.78 22.81 -5.15
CA GLN A 205 -14.19 22.95 -4.73
C GLN A 205 -15.14 22.27 -5.72
N VAL A 206 -14.86 22.37 -7.02
CA VAL A 206 -15.71 21.80 -8.08
C VAL A 206 -15.48 20.29 -8.21
N TYR A 207 -14.25 19.83 -8.04
CA TYR A 207 -13.85 18.42 -8.21
C TYR A 207 -13.65 17.67 -6.88
N GLY A 208 -14.18 18.20 -5.78
CA GLY A 208 -13.93 17.80 -4.39
C GLY A 208 -13.71 16.30 -4.11
N HIS A 209 -12.65 16.05 -3.33
CA HIS A 209 -12.19 14.83 -2.65
C HIS A 209 -12.25 13.48 -3.40
N SER A 210 -11.06 13.05 -3.81
CA SER A 210 -10.57 11.67 -3.95
C SER A 210 -11.55 10.67 -4.59
N THR A 211 -11.35 10.44 -5.87
CA THR A 211 -11.95 9.37 -6.70
C THR A 211 -11.69 7.93 -6.20
N GLY A 212 -11.15 7.75 -4.99
CA GLY A 212 -10.73 6.47 -4.43
C GLY A 212 -9.54 5.83 -5.16
N LEU A 213 -8.95 6.54 -6.12
CA LEU A 213 -7.79 6.10 -6.90
C LEU A 213 -6.50 6.46 -6.17
N ALA A 214 -5.54 5.54 -6.16
CA ALA A 214 -4.22 5.82 -5.62
C ALA A 214 -3.54 6.95 -6.42
N PRO A 215 -2.75 7.85 -5.80
CA PRO A 215 -2.05 8.92 -6.53
C PRO A 215 -1.16 8.39 -7.66
N LEU A 216 -0.49 7.25 -7.43
CA LEU A 216 0.29 6.57 -8.45
C LEU A 216 -0.57 6.12 -9.64
N ALA A 217 -1.80 5.64 -9.37
CA ALA A 217 -2.74 5.22 -10.40
C ALA A 217 -3.14 6.39 -11.29
N VAL A 218 -3.36 7.58 -10.73
CA VAL A 218 -3.65 8.81 -11.48
C VAL A 218 -2.49 9.17 -12.42
N ILE A 219 -1.25 9.13 -11.92
CA ILE A 219 -0.06 9.44 -12.72
C ILE A 219 0.14 8.41 -13.85
N VAL A 220 0.10 7.11 -13.52
CA VAL A 220 0.26 6.03 -14.51
C VAL A 220 -0.85 6.07 -15.55
N SER A 221 -2.07 6.33 -15.12
CA SER A 221 -3.22 6.54 -16.01
C SER A 221 -2.98 7.72 -16.95
N ALA A 222 -2.54 8.87 -16.42
CA ALA A 222 -2.29 10.06 -17.22
C ALA A 222 -1.22 9.81 -18.30
N LEU A 223 -0.16 9.08 -17.95
CA LEU A 223 0.88 8.67 -18.89
C LEU A 223 0.36 7.67 -19.92
N PHE A 224 -0.39 6.66 -19.50
CA PHE A 224 -0.92 5.62 -20.37
C PHE A 224 -1.92 6.18 -21.39
N TRP A 225 -2.96 6.87 -20.92
CA TRP A 225 -3.98 7.42 -21.81
C TRP A 225 -3.45 8.62 -22.59
N GLY A 226 -2.58 9.44 -22.00
CA GLY A 226 -1.89 10.52 -22.69
C GLY A 226 -1.00 10.03 -23.83
N ALA A 227 -0.34 8.89 -23.66
CA ALA A 227 0.43 8.26 -24.75
C ALA A 227 -0.47 7.64 -25.83
N LEU A 228 -1.69 7.25 -25.49
CA LEU A 228 -2.60 6.57 -26.42
C LEU A 228 -3.36 7.55 -27.33
N TRP A 229 -3.87 8.65 -26.79
CA TRP A 229 -4.71 9.62 -27.52
C TRP A 229 -4.24 11.07 -27.36
N GLY A 230 -3.00 11.29 -26.90
CA GLY A 230 -2.45 12.62 -26.71
C GLY A 230 -3.21 13.45 -25.67
N PRO A 231 -3.45 14.76 -25.93
CA PRO A 231 -4.18 15.65 -25.04
C PRO A 231 -5.57 15.17 -24.61
N VAL A 232 -6.30 14.53 -25.52
CA VAL A 232 -7.66 14.04 -25.27
C VAL A 232 -7.63 12.87 -24.29
N GLY A 233 -6.64 11.99 -24.43
CA GLY A 233 -6.43 10.87 -23.50
C GLY A 233 -6.02 11.33 -22.11
N LEU A 234 -5.21 12.39 -22.01
CA LEU A 234 -4.86 13.01 -20.73
C LEU A 234 -6.10 13.60 -20.02
N LEU A 235 -6.98 14.28 -20.75
CA LEU A 235 -8.24 14.80 -20.21
C LEU A 235 -9.18 13.69 -19.72
N LEU A 236 -9.22 12.57 -20.46
CA LEU A 236 -10.07 11.42 -20.16
C LEU A 236 -9.45 10.42 -19.18
N SER A 237 -8.19 10.59 -18.80
CA SER A 237 -7.43 9.62 -18.02
C SER A 237 -8.13 9.24 -16.71
N THR A 238 -8.47 10.23 -15.89
CA THR A 238 -9.11 10.00 -14.58
C THR A 238 -10.48 9.32 -14.71
N PRO A 239 -11.44 9.82 -15.52
CA PRO A 239 -12.74 9.16 -15.66
C PRO A 239 -12.64 7.76 -16.26
N LEU A 240 -11.78 7.53 -17.27
CA LEU A 240 -11.63 6.20 -17.87
C LEU A 240 -11.01 5.20 -16.91
N THR A 241 -10.02 5.62 -16.13
CA THR A 241 -9.45 4.74 -15.09
C THR A 241 -10.44 4.44 -14.00
N LEU A 242 -11.32 5.38 -13.63
CA LEU A 242 -12.41 5.09 -12.70
C LEU A 242 -13.37 4.04 -13.28
N CYS A 243 -13.78 4.17 -14.54
CA CYS A 243 -14.58 3.15 -15.23
C CYS A 243 -13.89 1.78 -15.21
N LEU A 244 -12.59 1.75 -15.51
CA LEU A 244 -11.81 0.51 -15.51
C LEU A 244 -11.77 -0.15 -14.12
N VAL A 245 -11.58 0.65 -13.07
CA VAL A 245 -11.59 0.15 -11.67
C VAL A 245 -12.97 -0.37 -11.28
N VAL A 246 -14.05 0.32 -11.63
CA VAL A 246 -15.42 -0.12 -11.33
C VAL A 246 -15.75 -1.44 -12.04
N VAL A 247 -15.38 -1.55 -13.32
CA VAL A 247 -15.54 -2.80 -14.07
C VAL A 247 -14.70 -3.91 -13.48
N GLY A 248 -13.43 -3.65 -13.16
CA GLY A 248 -12.54 -4.68 -12.67
C GLY A 248 -12.91 -5.24 -11.29
N ARG A 249 -13.71 -4.51 -10.49
CA ARG A 249 -14.30 -5.06 -9.25
C ARG A 249 -15.31 -6.18 -9.50
N HIS A 250 -15.88 -6.23 -10.71
CA HIS A 250 -16.88 -7.23 -11.10
C HIS A 250 -16.28 -8.36 -11.95
N VAL A 251 -15.05 -8.17 -12.46
CA VAL A 251 -14.35 -9.13 -13.31
C VAL A 251 -13.14 -9.68 -12.58
N ALA A 252 -13.19 -10.96 -12.18
CA ALA A 252 -12.12 -11.62 -11.43
C ALA A 252 -10.74 -11.51 -12.10
N ALA A 253 -10.69 -11.51 -13.44
CA ALA A 253 -9.43 -11.36 -14.19
C ALA A 253 -8.78 -9.96 -14.06
N LEU A 254 -9.56 -8.93 -13.72
CA LEU A 254 -9.10 -7.53 -13.59
C LEU A 254 -8.91 -7.11 -12.13
N GLU A 255 -9.26 -7.96 -11.17
CA GLU A 255 -9.13 -7.69 -9.73
C GLU A 255 -7.70 -7.21 -9.34
N PRO A 256 -6.59 -7.80 -9.83
CA PRO A 256 -5.24 -7.34 -9.48
C PRO A 256 -4.97 -5.90 -9.92
N LEU A 257 -5.45 -5.51 -11.12
CA LEU A 257 -5.34 -4.15 -11.61
C LEU A 257 -6.16 -3.19 -10.75
N THR A 258 -7.35 -3.59 -10.31
CA THR A 258 -8.16 -2.72 -9.44
C THR A 258 -7.54 -2.51 -8.07
N ILE A 259 -6.91 -3.53 -7.49
CA ILE A 259 -6.24 -3.42 -6.20
C ILE A 259 -5.05 -2.45 -6.28
N LEU A 260 -4.29 -2.50 -7.39
CA LEU A 260 -3.17 -1.59 -7.64
C LEU A 260 -3.61 -0.15 -7.93
N LEU A 261 -4.73 0.02 -8.61
CA LEU A 261 -5.24 1.34 -9.02
C LEU A 261 -6.07 2.03 -7.93
N THR A 262 -6.63 1.26 -7.00
CA THR A 262 -7.43 1.76 -5.87
C THR A 262 -6.55 1.98 -4.66
N GLU A 263 -6.84 3.01 -3.88
CA GLU A 263 -6.31 3.15 -2.52
C GLU A 263 -7.00 2.11 -1.61
N SER A 264 -6.60 0.85 -1.76
CA SER A 264 -7.17 -0.27 -0.98
C SER A 264 -6.79 -0.11 0.50
N PRO A 265 -7.67 -0.49 1.45
CA PRO A 265 -7.29 -0.54 2.86
C PRO A 265 -6.11 -1.53 2.98
N GLY A 266 -4.91 -1.00 3.26
CA GLY A 266 -3.71 -1.82 3.32
C GLY A 266 -3.89 -2.99 4.29
N LEU A 267 -3.26 -4.14 4.01
CA LEU A 267 -3.28 -5.41 4.76
C LEU A 267 -3.87 -5.31 6.18
N ASN A 268 -4.81 -6.18 6.54
CA ASN A 268 -5.35 -6.19 7.91
C ASN A 268 -4.22 -6.42 8.94
N ALA A 269 -4.39 -5.98 10.19
CA ALA A 269 -3.37 -6.05 11.23
C ALA A 269 -2.81 -7.48 11.39
N GLY A 270 -3.68 -8.50 11.37
CA GLY A 270 -3.25 -9.91 11.37
C GLY A 270 -2.42 -10.34 10.16
N GLN A 271 -2.75 -9.86 8.95
CA GLN A 271 -1.95 -10.14 7.74
C GLN A 271 -0.57 -9.46 7.80
N ARG A 272 -0.51 -8.21 8.31
CA ARG A 272 0.77 -7.52 8.53
C ARG A 272 1.63 -8.24 9.55
N PHE A 273 1.02 -8.68 10.65
CA PHE A 273 1.70 -9.48 11.66
C PHE A 273 2.27 -10.75 11.05
N TYR A 274 1.47 -11.51 10.29
CA TYR A 274 1.90 -12.73 9.63
C TYR A 274 3.08 -12.51 8.66
N GLN A 275 2.96 -11.54 7.76
CA GLN A 275 4.05 -11.21 6.82
C GLN A 275 5.34 -10.83 7.53
N ARG A 276 5.27 -10.05 8.60
CA ARG A 276 6.44 -9.65 9.39
C ARG A 276 7.02 -10.80 10.20
N ALA A 277 6.17 -11.68 10.73
CA ALA A 277 6.59 -12.87 11.44
C ALA A 277 7.37 -13.82 10.50
N LEU A 278 6.90 -14.00 9.26
CA LEU A 278 7.62 -14.72 8.21
C LEU A 278 8.94 -14.02 7.81
N GLY A 279 8.91 -12.69 7.67
CA GLY A 279 10.07 -11.88 7.31
C GLY A 279 11.13 -11.75 8.42
N GLY A 280 10.87 -12.27 9.62
CA GLY A 280 11.81 -12.26 10.75
C GLY A 280 12.03 -10.89 11.40
N SER A 281 11.17 -9.90 11.15
CA SER A 281 11.34 -8.51 11.61
C SER A 281 10.85 -8.29 13.04
N THR A 282 11.39 -9.03 14.02
CA THR A 282 10.98 -9.02 15.44
C THR A 282 10.82 -7.62 16.03
N ALA A 283 11.78 -6.72 15.76
CA ALA A 283 11.77 -5.38 16.32
C ALA A 283 10.53 -4.57 15.88
N THR A 284 10.12 -4.72 14.61
CA THR A 284 8.95 -4.03 14.07
C THR A 284 7.65 -4.61 14.61
N ILE A 285 7.59 -5.92 14.86
CA ILE A 285 6.43 -6.58 15.47
C ILE A 285 6.24 -6.06 16.90
N ILE A 286 7.32 -5.98 17.68
CA ILE A 286 7.29 -5.43 19.05
C ILE A 286 6.89 -3.95 19.04
N GLN A 287 7.40 -3.17 18.09
CA GLN A 287 7.06 -1.75 17.98
C GLN A 287 5.58 -1.54 17.66
N ASP A 288 5.03 -2.26 16.69
CA ASP A 288 3.62 -2.18 16.32
C ASP A 288 2.72 -2.63 17.48
N ALA A 289 3.07 -3.75 18.11
CA ALA A 289 2.34 -4.23 19.28
C ALA A 289 2.38 -3.21 20.43
N ARG A 290 3.52 -2.59 20.72
CA ARG A 290 3.61 -1.50 21.71
C ARG A 290 2.79 -0.27 21.32
N ALA A 291 2.73 0.07 20.04
CA ALA A 291 1.93 1.20 19.57
C ALA A 291 0.43 0.92 19.73
N PHE A 292 0.00 -0.31 19.45
CA PHE A 292 -1.38 -0.77 19.65
C PHE A 292 -1.76 -0.77 21.14
N LEU A 293 -0.92 -1.38 21.98
CA LEU A 293 -1.18 -1.50 23.43
C LEU A 293 -1.14 -0.16 24.19
N ARG A 294 -0.71 0.93 23.56
CA ARG A 294 -0.88 2.28 24.14
C ARG A 294 -2.32 2.78 24.08
N ARG A 295 -3.14 2.24 23.17
CA ARG A 295 -4.51 2.66 22.92
C ARG A 295 -5.53 1.63 23.39
N ASP A 296 -5.17 0.35 23.33
CA ASP A 296 -6.07 -0.78 23.50
C ASP A 296 -5.46 -1.85 24.42
N SER A 297 -6.30 -2.78 24.92
CA SER A 297 -5.86 -3.88 25.81
C SER A 297 -5.14 -4.99 25.05
N PHE A 298 -4.38 -5.82 25.78
CA PHE A 298 -3.76 -7.01 25.19
C PHE A 298 -4.77 -8.02 24.65
N ALA A 299 -5.95 -8.14 25.26
CA ALA A 299 -7.02 -8.99 24.74
C ALA A 299 -7.46 -8.55 23.35
N ARG A 300 -7.70 -7.25 23.15
CA ARG A 300 -8.05 -6.69 21.84
C ARG A 300 -6.92 -6.86 20.82
N TYR A 301 -5.66 -6.76 21.24
CA TYR A 301 -4.52 -7.05 20.38
C TYR A 301 -4.49 -8.52 19.93
N CYS A 302 -4.78 -9.45 20.84
CA CYS A 302 -4.92 -10.87 20.50
C CYS A 302 -6.00 -11.09 19.44
N ASP A 303 -7.20 -10.55 19.69
CA ASP A 303 -8.37 -10.76 18.82
C ASP A 303 -8.20 -10.15 17.43
N GLN A 304 -7.62 -8.94 17.33
CA GLN A 304 -7.53 -8.21 16.06
C GLN A 304 -6.24 -8.48 15.26
N THR A 305 -5.17 -8.90 15.93
CA THR A 305 -3.83 -8.99 15.31
C THR A 305 -3.20 -10.37 15.47
N LEU A 306 -2.94 -10.80 16.71
CA LEU A 306 -2.12 -11.99 16.96
C LEU A 306 -2.81 -13.28 16.49
N LEU A 307 -4.06 -13.50 16.91
CA LEU A 307 -4.81 -14.72 16.61
C LEU A 307 -5.14 -14.81 15.10
N PRO A 308 -5.66 -13.77 14.43
CA PRO A 308 -5.86 -13.84 12.98
C PRO A 308 -4.56 -14.07 12.20
N GLY A 309 -3.45 -13.49 12.63
CA GLY A 309 -2.14 -13.72 12.00
C GLY A 309 -1.61 -15.14 12.20
N LEU A 310 -1.86 -15.74 13.37
CA LEU A 310 -1.55 -17.14 13.63
C LEU A 310 -2.44 -18.09 12.83
N ALA A 311 -3.73 -17.79 12.69
CA ALA A 311 -4.66 -18.56 11.85
C ALA A 311 -4.15 -18.67 10.41
N LEU A 312 -3.68 -17.54 9.85
CA LEU A 312 -3.10 -17.51 8.51
C LEU A 312 -1.88 -18.42 8.38
N GLY A 313 -0.95 -18.37 9.34
CA GLY A 313 0.23 -19.25 9.33
C GLY A 313 -0.11 -20.73 9.45
N LEU A 314 -1.05 -21.10 10.32
CA LEU A 314 -1.51 -22.49 10.46
C LEU A 314 -2.23 -22.98 9.20
N ALA A 315 -3.05 -22.14 8.56
CA ALA A 315 -3.70 -22.47 7.30
C ALA A 315 -2.70 -22.68 6.16
N ASP A 316 -1.70 -21.80 6.05
CA ASP A 316 -0.63 -21.95 5.05
C ASP A 316 0.21 -23.21 5.29
N PHE A 317 0.50 -23.55 6.55
CA PHE A 317 1.21 -24.79 6.91
C PHE A 317 0.40 -26.03 6.53
N ARG A 318 -0.90 -26.07 6.86
CA ARG A 318 -1.80 -27.18 6.48
C ARG A 318 -1.93 -27.35 4.97
N SER A 319 -1.89 -26.24 4.22
CA SER A 319 -1.93 -26.26 2.75
C SER A 319 -0.57 -26.57 2.09
N GLY A 320 0.49 -26.79 2.87
CA GLY A 320 1.83 -27.10 2.38
C GLY A 320 2.56 -25.91 1.74
N ARG A 321 2.09 -24.67 1.95
CA ARG A 321 2.75 -23.46 1.41
C ARG A 321 3.96 -23.02 2.22
N ILE A 322 4.00 -23.37 3.50
CA ILE A 322 5.13 -23.11 4.40
C ILE A 322 5.62 -24.40 5.04
N ASP A 323 6.93 -24.48 5.29
CA ASP A 323 7.56 -25.63 5.93
C ASP A 323 7.52 -25.54 7.47
N GLY A 324 7.89 -26.63 8.14
CA GLY A 324 7.93 -26.68 9.61
C GLY A 324 8.94 -25.70 10.23
N GLN A 325 10.01 -25.34 9.51
CA GLN A 325 10.99 -24.37 10.00
C GLN A 325 10.43 -22.95 10.00
N GLN A 326 9.67 -22.58 8.98
CA GLN A 326 8.96 -21.31 8.87
C GLN A 326 7.90 -21.19 9.96
N LEU A 327 7.16 -22.27 10.24
CA LEU A 327 6.21 -22.30 11.37
C LEU A 327 6.93 -22.12 12.72
N ALA A 328 8.05 -22.81 12.94
CA ALA A 328 8.86 -22.66 14.15
C ALA A 328 9.43 -21.24 14.33
N ARG A 329 9.79 -20.56 13.22
CA ARG A 329 10.18 -19.15 13.25
C ARG A 329 9.03 -18.27 13.73
N ILE A 330 7.82 -18.42 13.18
CA ILE A 330 6.64 -17.66 13.61
C ILE A 330 6.38 -17.88 15.11
N GLN A 331 6.40 -19.13 15.56
CA GLN A 331 6.24 -19.48 16.98
C GLN A 331 7.29 -18.81 17.87
N THR A 332 8.56 -18.80 17.45
CA THR A 332 9.65 -18.11 18.17
C THR A 332 9.40 -16.60 18.26
N GLN A 333 8.83 -15.99 17.22
CA GLN A 333 8.47 -14.56 17.23
C GLN A 333 7.36 -14.28 18.24
N VAL A 334 6.36 -15.16 18.36
CA VAL A 334 5.29 -15.03 19.37
C VAL A 334 5.83 -15.12 20.78
N VAL A 335 6.73 -16.08 21.07
CA VAL A 335 7.42 -16.17 22.37
C VAL A 335 8.14 -14.87 22.69
N ARG A 336 8.99 -14.37 21.76
CA ARG A 336 9.73 -13.12 21.96
C ARG A 336 8.83 -11.92 22.17
N LEU A 337 7.70 -11.88 21.46
CA LEU A 337 6.70 -10.83 21.62
C LEU A 337 6.12 -10.86 23.03
N ALA A 338 5.65 -12.03 23.49
CA ALA A 338 5.12 -12.23 24.83
C ALA A 338 6.17 -11.90 25.92
N GLU A 339 7.43 -12.31 25.75
CA GLU A 339 8.56 -11.97 26.62
C GLU A 339 8.78 -10.45 26.71
N SER A 340 8.70 -9.75 25.58
CA SER A 340 8.92 -8.29 25.52
C SER A 340 7.90 -7.50 26.33
N PHE A 341 6.69 -8.06 26.54
CA PHE A 341 5.62 -7.46 27.32
C PHE A 341 5.60 -7.92 28.78
N ALA A 342 6.20 -9.06 29.10
CA ALA A 342 6.31 -9.55 30.47
C ALA A 342 7.24 -8.72 31.38
N THR A 343 7.97 -7.74 30.82
CA THR A 343 9.10 -7.05 31.49
C THR A 343 8.80 -5.60 31.90
N THR A 344 7.78 -5.38 32.74
CA THR A 344 7.63 -4.04 33.37
C THR A 344 8.50 -3.87 34.64
N LYS A 345 9.12 -4.92 35.20
CA LYS A 345 10.09 -4.81 36.33
C LYS A 345 11.07 -5.98 36.42
N LEU A 346 12.11 -6.06 35.56
CA LEU A 346 13.20 -7.04 35.74
C LEU A 346 14.56 -6.35 35.81
N GLY A 347 15.24 -6.53 36.95
CA GLY A 347 16.62 -6.11 37.16
C GLY A 347 17.60 -6.90 36.29
N TRP A 348 18.69 -6.23 35.91
CA TRP A 348 19.74 -6.66 34.97
C TRP A 348 20.33 -8.08 35.21
N ARG A 349 20.22 -8.64 36.42
CA ARG A 349 20.77 -9.96 36.78
C ARG A 349 19.95 -11.16 36.27
N ALA A 350 18.64 -11.03 36.07
CA ALA A 350 17.81 -12.11 35.49
C ALA A 350 18.07 -12.32 33.98
N ARG A 351 18.61 -11.28 33.32
CA ARG A 351 18.88 -11.23 31.87
C ARG A 351 19.95 -12.21 31.39
N ARG A 352 20.83 -12.70 32.27
CA ARG A 352 21.98 -13.55 31.92
C ARG A 352 21.74 -15.06 32.04
N ARG A 353 20.63 -15.52 32.61
CA ARG A 353 20.35 -16.99 32.75
C ARG A 353 19.41 -17.56 31.69
N ALA A 354 18.79 -16.74 30.85
CA ALA A 354 17.81 -17.19 29.86
C ALA A 354 18.43 -17.60 28.50
N SER A 355 19.60 -18.25 28.51
CA SER A 355 20.12 -18.93 27.32
C SER A 355 19.86 -20.43 27.49
N ILE A 356 18.63 -20.85 27.23
CA ILE A 356 18.26 -22.27 27.22
C ILE A 356 17.80 -22.61 25.79
N VAL A 357 18.45 -23.65 25.27
CA VAL A 357 18.36 -24.19 23.92
C VAL A 357 16.94 -24.67 23.64
N LEU A 358 16.39 -24.25 22.50
CA LEU A 358 15.08 -24.59 21.95
C LEU A 358 15.23 -25.83 21.06
N THR A 359 14.77 -26.99 21.51
CA THR A 359 14.56 -28.11 20.58
C THR A 359 13.22 -28.83 20.76
N ASP A 360 12.58 -28.83 21.94
CA ASP A 360 11.42 -29.72 22.16
C ASP A 360 10.20 -29.14 22.90
N ALA A 361 10.23 -27.89 23.41
CA ALA A 361 9.12 -27.33 24.18
C ALA A 361 8.19 -26.44 23.34
N HIS A 362 6.89 -26.76 23.33
CA HIS A 362 5.84 -25.99 22.66
C HIS A 362 5.63 -24.60 23.31
N VAL A 363 5.16 -23.63 22.51
CA VAL A 363 5.10 -22.20 22.89
C VAL A 363 4.33 -21.97 24.19
N GLY A 364 3.17 -22.60 24.36
CA GLY A 364 2.33 -22.45 25.56
C GLY A 364 3.05 -22.93 26.82
N THR A 365 3.57 -24.17 26.82
CA THR A 365 4.31 -24.74 27.95
C THR A 365 5.47 -23.84 28.38
N ARG A 366 6.21 -23.28 27.42
CA ARG A 366 7.29 -22.33 27.71
C ARG A 366 6.78 -21.04 28.39
N LEU A 367 5.66 -20.48 27.94
CA LEU A 367 5.07 -19.29 28.57
C LEU A 367 4.64 -19.57 30.01
N ARG A 368 4.08 -20.76 30.27
CA ARG A 368 3.71 -21.22 31.60
C ARG A 368 4.91 -21.40 32.52
N GLU A 369 5.92 -22.16 32.09
CA GLU A 369 7.17 -22.38 32.84
C GLU A 369 7.84 -21.05 33.21
N MET A 370 7.87 -20.09 32.29
CA MET A 370 8.42 -18.77 32.54
C MET A 370 7.61 -17.99 33.60
N ARG A 371 6.28 -18.13 33.61
CA ARG A 371 5.42 -17.52 34.62
C ARG A 371 5.62 -18.19 35.98
N GLU A 372 5.65 -19.51 36.04
CA GLU A 372 5.88 -20.27 37.28
C GLU A 372 7.26 -19.99 37.87
N ALA A 373 8.29 -19.89 37.03
CA ALA A 373 9.63 -19.49 37.47
C ALA A 373 9.66 -18.07 38.08
N ARG A 374 8.73 -17.20 37.67
CA ARG A 374 8.64 -15.81 38.15
C ARG A 374 7.74 -15.64 39.37
N LEU A 375 6.61 -16.33 39.40
CA LEU A 375 5.52 -16.14 40.38
C LEU A 375 5.36 -17.34 41.34
N GLY A 376 6.17 -18.38 41.15
CA GLY A 376 6.03 -19.66 41.85
C GLY A 376 4.96 -20.56 41.23
N ARG A 377 4.88 -21.80 41.73
CA ARG A 377 3.93 -22.83 41.25
C ARG A 377 2.46 -22.39 41.29
N TRP A 378 2.09 -21.61 42.31
CA TRP A 378 0.73 -21.06 42.45
C TRP A 378 0.46 -19.82 41.60
N GLN A 379 1.48 -19.35 40.86
CA GLN A 379 1.43 -18.22 39.94
C GLN A 379 0.97 -16.90 40.59
N GLY A 380 1.08 -16.80 41.92
CA GLY A 380 0.60 -15.67 42.71
C GLY A 380 0.51 -16.01 44.19
N LYS A 381 0.12 -15.02 45.01
CA LYS A 381 -0.18 -15.23 46.43
C LYS A 381 -1.54 -15.92 46.57
N LEU A 382 -1.73 -16.69 47.64
CA LEU A 382 -3.01 -17.35 47.94
C LEU A 382 -3.88 -16.57 48.94
N ASP A 383 -3.35 -15.47 49.46
CA ASP A 383 -4.08 -14.51 50.30
C ASP A 383 -4.81 -13.51 49.40
N VAL A 384 -5.88 -13.98 48.77
CA VAL A 384 -6.75 -13.22 47.86
C VAL A 384 -8.22 -13.47 48.25
N PRO A 385 -9.15 -12.56 47.93
CA PRO A 385 -10.56 -12.76 48.22
C PRO A 385 -11.13 -14.04 47.59
N SER A 386 -12.12 -14.65 48.23
CA SER A 386 -12.87 -15.76 47.64
C SER A 386 -13.50 -15.35 46.31
N GLY A 387 -13.45 -16.25 45.32
CA GLY A 387 -13.98 -16.02 43.98
C GLY A 387 -13.20 -15.04 43.10
N SER A 388 -12.04 -14.52 43.53
CA SER A 388 -11.30 -13.51 42.75
C SER A 388 -10.39 -14.08 41.66
N ILE A 389 -10.12 -15.40 41.67
CA ILE A 389 -9.20 -16.03 40.72
C ILE A 389 -9.96 -16.53 39.49
N ALA A 390 -9.45 -16.19 38.30
CA ALA A 390 -9.82 -16.79 37.03
C ALA A 390 -8.88 -17.95 36.69
N LEU A 391 -9.37 -19.18 36.77
CA LEU A 391 -8.58 -20.38 36.46
C LEU A 391 -8.73 -20.73 34.97
N CYS A 392 -7.64 -20.73 34.22
CA CYS A 392 -7.63 -21.11 32.80
C CYS A 392 -7.06 -22.52 32.65
N VAL A 393 -7.80 -23.41 32.01
CA VAL A 393 -7.48 -24.84 31.93
C VAL A 393 -7.18 -25.25 30.49
N SER A 394 -6.02 -25.87 30.30
CA SER A 394 -5.63 -26.51 29.04
C SER A 394 -5.79 -28.03 29.09
N SER A 395 -6.23 -28.63 27.98
CA SER A 395 -6.37 -30.09 27.82
C SER A 395 -5.02 -30.83 27.73
N GLY A 396 -3.91 -30.09 27.63
CA GLY A 396 -2.56 -30.63 27.41
C GLY A 396 -2.12 -30.61 25.94
N SER A 397 -2.99 -30.24 25.00
CA SER A 397 -2.58 -30.00 23.60
C SER A 397 -1.78 -28.71 23.46
N ASP A 398 -0.84 -28.65 22.50
CA ASP A 398 0.02 -27.47 22.29
C ASP A 398 -0.78 -26.22 21.92
N ARG A 399 -1.87 -26.43 21.16
CA ARG A 399 -2.84 -25.38 20.84
C ARG A 399 -3.46 -24.85 22.12
N ASP A 400 -3.99 -25.72 22.97
CA ASP A 400 -4.74 -25.30 24.14
C ASP A 400 -3.83 -24.68 25.19
N GLU A 401 -2.60 -25.17 25.36
CA GLU A 401 -1.56 -24.53 26.18
C GLU A 401 -1.28 -23.10 25.67
N LEU A 402 -1.09 -22.90 24.36
CA LEU A 402 -0.85 -21.56 23.81
C LEU A 402 -2.04 -20.63 24.04
N LEU A 403 -3.26 -21.07 23.73
CA LEU A 403 -4.46 -20.24 23.87
C LEU A 403 -4.71 -19.87 25.33
N THR A 404 -4.59 -20.85 26.23
CA THR A 404 -4.70 -20.66 27.68
C THR A 404 -3.69 -19.63 28.16
N GLU A 405 -2.43 -19.72 27.74
CA GLU A 405 -1.38 -18.81 28.17
C GLU A 405 -1.54 -17.39 27.64
N LEU A 406 -2.06 -17.23 26.42
CA LEU A 406 -2.41 -15.92 25.88
C LEU A 406 -3.61 -15.30 26.62
N LEU A 407 -4.62 -16.10 26.97
CA LEU A 407 -5.78 -15.64 27.76
C LEU A 407 -5.35 -15.20 29.16
N VAL A 408 -4.57 -16.03 29.87
CA VAL A 408 -4.04 -15.67 31.19
C VAL A 408 -3.26 -14.37 31.12
N ARG A 409 -2.47 -14.18 30.06
CA ARG A 409 -1.74 -12.92 29.86
C ARG A 409 -2.69 -11.74 29.63
N ALA A 410 -3.72 -11.90 28.80
CA ALA A 410 -4.70 -10.86 28.52
C ALA A 410 -5.44 -10.40 29.78
N LEU A 411 -5.93 -11.34 30.59
CA LEU A 411 -6.62 -11.04 31.84
C LEU A 411 -5.69 -10.37 32.87
N ASN A 412 -4.46 -10.86 33.02
CA ASN A 412 -3.48 -10.24 33.92
C ASN A 412 -3.06 -8.82 33.50
N ASP A 413 -3.06 -8.53 32.19
CA ASP A 413 -2.76 -7.19 31.67
C ASP A 413 -3.85 -6.17 32.09
N ALA A 414 -5.09 -6.63 32.21
CA ALA A 414 -6.23 -5.90 32.76
C ALA A 414 -6.35 -5.94 34.30
N ALA A 415 -5.29 -6.39 35.00
CA ALA A 415 -5.24 -6.55 36.45
C ALA A 415 -6.22 -7.57 37.05
N ILE A 416 -6.65 -8.57 36.28
CA ILE A 416 -7.43 -9.72 36.74
C ILE A 416 -6.47 -10.85 37.13
N ASP A 417 -6.63 -11.44 38.32
CA ASP A 417 -5.78 -12.56 38.79
C ASP A 417 -6.16 -13.85 38.05
N ALA A 418 -5.52 -14.05 36.89
CA ALA A 418 -5.68 -15.23 36.08
C ALA A 418 -4.48 -16.18 36.24
N ARG A 419 -4.77 -17.49 36.33
CA ARG A 419 -3.78 -18.56 36.54
C ARG A 419 -4.04 -19.72 35.59
N SER A 420 -3.00 -20.39 35.12
CA SER A 420 -3.14 -21.56 34.23
C SER A 420 -2.94 -22.88 34.95
N VAL A 421 -3.67 -23.91 34.53
CA VAL A 421 -3.44 -25.31 34.92
C VAL A 421 -3.50 -26.17 33.66
N SER A 422 -2.58 -27.14 33.55
CA SER A 422 -2.56 -28.10 32.46
C SER A 422 -2.93 -29.49 32.96
N MET A 423 -3.72 -30.22 32.16
CA MET A 423 -4.09 -31.60 32.42
C MET A 423 -2.88 -32.54 32.27
N GLY A 424 -2.69 -33.43 33.24
CA GLY A 424 -1.60 -34.42 33.26
C GLY A 424 -0.63 -34.27 34.44
N GLU A 425 -0.67 -33.16 35.17
CA GLU A 425 0.03 -33.01 36.45
C GLU A 425 -0.82 -33.55 37.61
N PRO A 426 -0.23 -34.27 38.57
CA PRO A 426 -0.98 -34.85 39.69
C PRO A 426 -1.67 -33.75 40.51
N PRO A 427 -2.96 -33.91 40.85
CA PRO A 427 -3.70 -32.92 41.61
C PRO A 427 -3.03 -32.68 42.97
N ASP A 428 -2.70 -31.42 43.25
CA ASP A 428 -2.14 -31.04 44.53
C ASP A 428 -3.26 -30.96 45.57
N ARG A 429 -3.45 -32.04 46.35
CA ARG A 429 -4.45 -32.13 47.42
C ARG A 429 -4.31 -31.05 48.51
N SER A 430 -3.20 -30.30 48.56
CA SER A 430 -3.07 -29.12 49.44
C SER A 430 -3.85 -27.88 48.95
N ALA A 431 -4.46 -27.96 47.76
CA ALA A 431 -5.32 -26.94 47.17
C ALA A 431 -6.81 -27.13 47.46
N ASP A 432 -7.24 -28.28 48.00
CA ASP A 432 -8.67 -28.60 48.17
C ASP A 432 -9.37 -27.56 49.07
N ASP A 433 -8.69 -27.08 50.13
CA ASP A 433 -9.18 -26.00 51.01
C ASP A 433 -9.20 -24.61 50.35
N LYS A 434 -8.65 -24.47 49.14
CA LYS A 434 -8.50 -23.20 48.40
C LYS A 434 -9.37 -23.12 47.15
N ALA A 435 -10.21 -24.13 46.93
CA ALA A 435 -11.23 -24.16 45.88
C ALA A 435 -12.12 -22.89 45.89
N GLN A 436 -12.41 -22.35 47.08
CA GLN A 436 -13.24 -21.17 47.27
C GLN A 436 -12.64 -19.87 46.70
N LEU A 437 -11.34 -19.86 46.35
CA LEU A 437 -10.69 -18.69 45.75
C LEU A 437 -11.01 -18.53 44.25
N VAL A 438 -11.43 -19.62 43.59
CA VAL A 438 -11.71 -19.63 42.15
C VAL A 438 -13.17 -19.23 41.92
N GLY A 439 -13.38 -18.14 41.18
CA GLY A 439 -14.72 -17.65 40.82
C GLY A 439 -15.14 -17.99 39.39
N THR A 440 -14.17 -18.13 38.49
CA THR A 440 -14.42 -18.44 37.08
C THR A 440 -13.39 -19.42 36.56
N VAL A 441 -13.84 -20.42 35.83
CA VAL A 441 -12.99 -21.42 35.17
C VAL A 441 -13.16 -21.27 33.65
N PHE A 442 -12.10 -20.90 32.96
CA PHE A 442 -12.05 -20.87 31.51
C PHE A 442 -11.48 -22.18 30.97
N VAL A 443 -12.27 -22.93 30.21
CA VAL A 443 -11.82 -24.12 29.51
C VAL A 443 -11.70 -23.83 28.02
N THR A 444 -10.57 -24.18 27.40
CA THR A 444 -10.34 -23.94 25.96
C THR A 444 -11.42 -24.62 25.12
N TYR A 445 -11.95 -23.95 24.09
CA TYR A 445 -13.03 -24.49 23.27
C TYR A 445 -12.59 -25.74 22.49
N PRO A 446 -13.36 -26.84 22.55
CA PRO A 446 -12.91 -28.13 22.05
C PRO A 446 -13.00 -28.22 20.51
N PRO A 447 -12.00 -28.84 19.87
CA PRO A 447 -12.19 -29.38 18.52
C PRO A 447 -13.15 -30.58 18.55
N GLN A 448 -13.76 -30.89 17.41
CA GLN A 448 -14.80 -31.94 17.31
C GLN A 448 -14.31 -33.32 17.77
N ASP A 449 -13.05 -33.64 17.49
CA ASP A 449 -12.41 -34.92 17.82
C ASP A 449 -12.09 -35.08 19.32
N ALA A 450 -11.83 -33.98 20.02
CA ALA A 450 -11.55 -33.98 21.46
C ALA A 450 -12.77 -33.68 22.34
N PHE A 451 -13.97 -33.53 21.77
CA PHE A 451 -15.17 -33.11 22.49
C PHE A 451 -15.51 -34.02 23.68
N ALA A 452 -15.42 -35.36 23.52
CA ALA A 452 -15.72 -36.30 24.60
C ALA A 452 -14.78 -36.16 25.81
N ALA A 453 -13.47 -36.00 25.57
CA ALA A 453 -12.48 -35.77 26.63
C ALA A 453 -12.71 -34.42 27.33
N TRP A 454 -13.12 -33.41 26.55
CA TRP A 454 -13.46 -32.09 27.08
C TRP A 454 -14.73 -32.11 27.96
N VAL A 455 -15.74 -32.90 27.61
CA VAL A 455 -16.94 -33.10 28.46
C VAL A 455 -16.57 -33.75 29.79
N ALA A 456 -15.68 -34.75 29.79
CA ALA A 456 -15.19 -35.36 31.03
C ALA A 456 -14.48 -34.34 31.92
N LEU A 457 -13.62 -33.50 31.34
CA LEU A 457 -12.89 -32.44 32.04
C LEU A 457 -13.84 -31.41 32.65
N THR A 458 -14.79 -30.89 31.87
CA THR A 458 -15.77 -29.91 32.36
C THR A 458 -16.65 -30.49 33.48
N THR A 459 -16.99 -31.77 33.42
CA THR A 459 -17.72 -32.48 34.47
C THR A 459 -16.90 -32.58 35.77
N GLU A 460 -15.61 -32.89 35.66
CA GLU A 460 -14.69 -32.96 36.82
C GLU A 460 -14.55 -31.61 37.51
N PHE A 461 -14.34 -30.52 36.74
CA PHE A 461 -14.25 -29.18 37.30
C PHE A 461 -15.58 -28.70 37.90
N ARG A 462 -16.72 -29.04 37.28
CA ARG A 462 -18.04 -28.72 37.84
C ARG A 462 -18.29 -29.44 39.17
N ALA A 463 -17.79 -30.67 39.33
CA ALA A 463 -17.85 -31.41 40.59
C ALA A 463 -16.90 -30.84 41.66
N ALA A 464 -15.69 -30.43 41.27
CA ALA A 464 -14.69 -29.88 42.19
C ALA A 464 -14.98 -28.42 42.61
N LEU A 465 -15.57 -27.62 41.73
CA LEU A 465 -15.80 -26.18 41.91
C LEU A 465 -17.25 -25.81 41.59
N PRO A 466 -18.24 -26.25 42.39
CA PRO A 466 -19.66 -26.04 42.10
C PRO A 466 -20.11 -24.57 42.13
N HIS A 467 -19.32 -23.69 42.73
CA HIS A 467 -19.61 -22.26 42.84
C HIS A 467 -18.98 -21.41 41.73
N ALA A 468 -18.04 -21.97 40.96
CA ALA A 468 -17.34 -21.24 39.93
C ALA A 468 -18.13 -21.25 38.61
N VAL A 469 -18.14 -20.11 37.92
CA VAL A 469 -18.73 -20.01 36.58
C VAL A 469 -17.81 -20.73 35.60
N LEU A 470 -18.33 -21.72 34.88
CA LEU A 470 -17.61 -22.43 33.84
C LEU A 470 -17.83 -21.73 32.49
N ALA A 471 -16.77 -21.18 31.91
CA ALA A 471 -16.81 -20.43 30.66
C ALA A 471 -15.87 -21.04 29.61
N THR A 472 -16.19 -20.83 28.32
CA THR A 472 -15.31 -21.18 27.21
C THR A 472 -15.28 -20.06 26.17
N ILE A 473 -14.24 -20.00 25.34
CA ILE A 473 -14.05 -18.95 24.33
C ILE A 473 -13.90 -19.59 22.95
N ARG A 474 -14.89 -19.38 22.08
CA ARG A 474 -14.90 -19.83 20.70
C ARG A 474 -14.17 -18.84 19.81
N LEU A 475 -12.89 -19.08 19.57
CA LEU A 475 -12.05 -18.23 18.73
C LEU A 475 -12.13 -18.60 17.23
N PRO A 476 -11.98 -17.64 16.30
CA PRO A 476 -12.05 -17.88 14.85
C PRO A 476 -10.75 -18.45 14.26
N LEU A 477 -9.99 -19.23 15.03
CA LEU A 477 -8.70 -19.81 14.60
C LEU A 477 -8.84 -21.17 13.93
N ASP A 478 -9.90 -21.90 14.25
CA ASP A 478 -9.95 -23.33 14.03
C ASP A 478 -11.04 -23.74 13.03
N HIS A 479 -10.66 -24.71 12.21
CA HIS A 479 -11.56 -25.45 11.34
C HIS A 479 -11.84 -26.79 12.03
N ALA A 480 -13.11 -27.24 12.03
CA ALA A 480 -13.61 -28.43 12.73
C ALA A 480 -13.76 -28.31 14.27
N LEU A 481 -14.36 -27.21 14.73
CA LEU A 481 -14.79 -27.03 16.12
C LEU A 481 -16.08 -27.80 16.43
N ALA A 482 -16.25 -28.22 17.68
CA ALA A 482 -17.50 -28.81 18.15
C ALA A 482 -18.70 -27.85 18.00
N SER A 483 -19.91 -28.40 17.86
CA SER A 483 -21.13 -27.59 17.73
C SER A 483 -21.30 -26.68 18.94
N GLN A 484 -21.63 -25.41 18.69
CA GLN A 484 -21.84 -24.43 19.76
C GLN A 484 -23.01 -24.83 20.68
N GLU A 485 -24.04 -25.48 20.13
CA GLU A 485 -25.19 -25.96 20.92
C GLU A 485 -24.77 -27.07 21.90
N GLU A 486 -23.94 -28.01 21.44
CA GLU A 486 -23.45 -29.12 22.27
C GLU A 486 -22.52 -28.62 23.38
N VAL A 487 -21.65 -27.65 23.05
CA VAL A 487 -20.75 -27.02 24.01
C VAL A 487 -21.52 -26.19 25.04
N ALA A 488 -22.48 -25.38 24.60
CA ALA A 488 -23.29 -24.54 25.48
C ALA A 488 -24.13 -25.35 26.48
N ALA A 489 -24.41 -26.63 26.20
CA ALA A 489 -25.09 -27.51 27.15
C ALA A 489 -24.21 -27.94 28.35
N GLN A 490 -22.90 -27.77 28.27
CA GLN A 490 -21.93 -28.27 29.28
C GLN A 490 -21.32 -27.17 30.14
N VAL A 491 -21.38 -25.92 29.67
CA VAL A 491 -20.78 -24.74 30.32
C VAL A 491 -21.83 -23.68 30.59
N ASP A 492 -21.54 -22.76 31.50
CA ASP A 492 -22.48 -21.71 31.89
C ASP A 492 -22.42 -20.52 30.90
N LEU A 493 -21.27 -20.33 30.23
CA LEU A 493 -21.06 -19.22 29.31
C LEU A 493 -20.15 -19.59 28.12
N VAL A 494 -20.55 -19.16 26.92
CA VAL A 494 -19.73 -19.25 25.69
C VAL A 494 -19.45 -17.84 25.19
N LEU A 495 -18.17 -17.46 25.18
CA LEU A 495 -17.67 -16.18 24.70
C LEU A 495 -17.05 -16.34 23.31
N HIS A 496 -16.82 -15.24 22.60
CA HIS A 496 -16.34 -15.23 21.22
C HIS A 496 -14.99 -14.52 21.02
N SER A 497 -14.46 -13.87 22.05
CA SER A 497 -13.18 -13.18 21.98
C SER A 497 -12.51 -13.02 23.35
N TYR A 498 -11.21 -12.74 23.39
CA TYR A 498 -10.52 -12.44 24.64
C TYR A 498 -10.98 -11.11 25.23
N ALA A 499 -11.29 -10.11 24.41
CA ALA A 499 -11.81 -8.83 24.87
C ALA A 499 -13.18 -8.97 25.55
N GLU A 500 -14.02 -9.90 25.09
CA GLU A 500 -15.30 -10.21 25.73
C GLU A 500 -15.09 -10.90 27.08
N ALA A 501 -14.14 -11.83 27.18
CA ALA A 501 -13.75 -12.45 28.45
C ALA A 501 -13.17 -11.44 29.45
N GLU A 502 -12.32 -10.52 28.97
CA GLU A 502 -11.81 -9.40 29.77
C GLU A 502 -12.95 -8.54 30.31
N THR A 503 -13.90 -8.17 29.45
CA THR A 503 -15.06 -7.34 29.83
C THR A 503 -15.95 -8.06 30.84
N PHE A 504 -16.25 -9.34 30.61
CA PHE A 504 -17.02 -10.17 31.54
C PHE A 504 -16.41 -10.21 32.94
N MET A 505 -15.09 -10.42 33.04
CA MET A 505 -14.40 -10.46 34.33
C MET A 505 -14.37 -9.10 35.04
N LEU A 506 -14.28 -7.99 34.28
CA LEU A 506 -14.32 -6.65 34.84
C LEU A 506 -15.74 -6.25 35.32
N GLU A 507 -16.78 -6.69 34.62
CA GLU A 507 -18.18 -6.41 34.96
C GLU A 507 -18.68 -7.30 36.11
N GLY A 508 -18.24 -8.56 36.16
CA GLY A 508 -18.54 -9.51 37.24
C GLY A 508 -18.06 -9.03 38.63
N GLY A 509 -17.11 -8.10 38.69
CA GLY A 509 -16.67 -7.44 39.92
C GLY A 509 -17.57 -6.30 40.42
N LYS A 510 -18.61 -5.90 39.67
CA LYS A 510 -19.56 -4.83 40.06
C LYS A 510 -20.93 -5.34 40.53
N ALA A 511 -21.18 -6.65 40.45
CA ALA A 511 -22.45 -7.26 40.83
C ALA A 511 -22.39 -8.04 42.17
N ALA A 512 -21.32 -7.87 42.95
CA ALA A 512 -21.17 -8.44 44.29
C ALA A 512 -21.42 -7.39 45.39
#